data_AF-N1S9N9-F1
#
_entry.id   AF-N1S9N9-F1
#
_cell.length_a   1.000
_cell.length_b   1.000
_cell.length_c   1.000
_cell.angle_alpha   90.00
_cell.angle_beta   90.00
_cell.angle_gamma   90.00
#
_symmetry.space_group_name_H-M   'P 1'
#
loop_
_entity.id
_entity.type
_entity.pdbx_description
1 polymer ?
#
loop_
_entity_poly.entity_id
_entity_poly.type
_entity_poly.pdbx_seq_one_letter_code
_entity_poly.pdbx_strand_id
1 'polypeptide(L)'
;MHLKLALPLFLAVAEAWTPQSRAAAKANGEKITERWLPNDDRIRGVNLGSQFIIERWMAEESWKNMGCSAYNDEWACVKGIGQDKANAAFKKHWETWITEDDIKQIASLGLNAVRIPVGYWMYEDIIQKGEYWPRGGIWHN
;
A
#
# COMPACT_ATOMS: atom_id res chain seq x y z
N MET A 1 47.19 -13.16 50.17
CA MET A 1 47.37 -13.75 48.84
C MET A 1 45.99 -14.16 48.28
N HIS A 2 45.57 -13.43 47.24
CA HIS A 2 44.52 -13.72 46.24
C HIS A 2 43.05 -13.88 46.67
N LEU A 3 42.34 -12.75 46.65
CA LEU A 3 40.88 -12.66 46.49
C LEU A 3 40.56 -12.89 45.00
N LYS A 4 39.83 -13.96 44.67
CA LYS A 4 39.36 -14.20 43.29
C LYS A 4 37.99 -13.54 43.11
N LEU A 5 37.96 -12.44 42.36
CA LEU A 5 36.74 -11.80 41.89
C LEU A 5 36.20 -12.60 40.70
N ALA A 6 35.08 -13.32 40.87
CA ALA A 6 34.39 -13.97 39.77
C ALA A 6 33.39 -12.98 39.16
N LEU A 7 33.69 -12.49 37.96
CA LEU A 7 32.80 -11.62 37.19
C LEU A 7 31.78 -12.49 36.44
N PRO A 8 30.46 -12.35 36.66
CA PRO A 8 29.49 -13.10 35.88
C PRO A 8 29.41 -12.50 34.47
N LEU A 9 29.83 -13.27 33.47
CA LEU A 9 29.65 -12.92 32.08
C LEU A 9 28.17 -13.13 31.72
N PHE A 10 27.36 -12.08 31.79
CA PHE A 10 26.02 -12.09 31.25
C PHE A 10 26.09 -12.09 29.72
N LEU A 11 26.01 -13.27 29.11
CA LEU A 11 25.65 -13.40 27.70
C LEU A 11 24.19 -13.02 27.55
N ALA A 12 23.94 -11.73 27.31
CA ALA A 12 22.66 -11.30 26.76
C ALA A 12 22.55 -11.91 25.36
N VAL A 13 21.76 -12.97 25.22
CA VAL A 13 21.33 -13.43 23.91
C VAL A 13 20.44 -12.33 23.38
N ALA A 14 21.00 -11.44 22.56
CA ALA A 14 20.20 -10.59 21.71
C ALA A 14 19.51 -11.53 20.72
N GLU A 15 18.28 -11.95 21.04
CA GLU A 15 17.38 -12.47 20.01
C GLU A 15 17.08 -11.29 19.08
N ALA A 16 17.95 -11.11 18.08
CA ALA A 16 17.62 -10.29 16.94
C ALA A 16 16.34 -10.89 16.35
N TRP A 17 15.29 -10.09 16.23
CA TRP A 17 14.07 -10.49 15.53
C TRP A 17 14.45 -10.71 14.07
N THR A 18 14.84 -11.94 13.75
CA THR A 18 15.27 -12.29 12.40
C THR A 18 14.04 -12.26 11.50
N PRO A 19 14.18 -11.90 10.21
CA PRO A 19 13.11 -12.04 9.22
C PRO A 19 12.55 -13.48 9.15
N GLN A 20 13.31 -14.47 9.62
CA GLN A 20 12.95 -15.88 9.74
C GLN A 20 12.02 -16.19 10.93
N SER A 21 11.80 -15.26 11.86
CA SER A 21 10.80 -15.45 12.91
C SER A 21 9.40 -15.37 12.31
N ARG A 22 8.77 -16.54 12.19
CA ARG A 22 7.36 -16.78 11.81
C ARG A 22 6.41 -16.30 12.91
N ALA A 23 6.68 -15.13 13.50
CA ALA A 23 5.81 -14.59 14.52
C ALA A 23 4.52 -14.17 13.80
N ALA A 24 3.50 -15.02 13.92
CA ALA A 24 2.16 -14.65 13.55
C ALA A 24 1.83 -13.31 14.22
N ALA A 25 1.34 -12.35 13.43
CA ALA A 25 0.85 -11.13 14.04
C ALA A 25 -0.28 -11.52 14.99
N LYS A 26 -0.36 -10.86 16.15
CA LYS A 26 -1.42 -11.05 17.12
C LYS A 26 -2.05 -9.70 17.44
N ALA A 27 -3.37 -9.62 17.38
CA ALA A 27 -4.14 -8.49 17.90
C ALA A 27 -5.05 -9.03 19.00
N ASN A 28 -5.07 -8.39 20.17
CA ASN A 28 -5.90 -8.79 21.31
C ASN A 28 -5.75 -10.26 21.74
N GLY A 29 -4.55 -10.84 21.57
CA GLY A 29 -4.28 -12.25 21.88
C GLY A 29 -4.73 -13.24 20.81
N GLU A 30 -5.49 -12.79 19.80
CA GLU A 30 -5.88 -13.60 18.65
C GLU A 30 -4.83 -13.56 17.54
N LYS A 31 -4.61 -14.70 16.91
CA LYS A 31 -3.71 -14.87 15.78
C LYS A 31 -4.37 -14.27 14.53
N ILE A 32 -3.92 -13.10 14.10
CA ILE A 32 -4.53 -12.41 12.94
C ILE A 32 -4.01 -12.95 11.61
N THR A 33 -2.72 -13.28 11.49
CA THR A 33 -2.15 -13.93 10.29
C THR A 33 -0.84 -14.65 10.61
N GLU A 34 -0.56 -15.75 9.91
CA GLU A 34 0.84 -16.19 9.68
C GLU A 34 1.48 -15.31 8.61
N ARG A 35 2.77 -15.00 8.74
CA ARG A 35 3.52 -14.35 7.66
C ARG A 35 3.52 -15.29 6.45
N TRP A 36 2.80 -14.93 5.39
CA TRP A 36 2.85 -15.63 4.13
C TRP A 36 4.19 -15.36 3.46
N LEU A 37 4.95 -16.43 3.18
CA LEU A 37 6.17 -16.39 2.39
C LEU A 37 5.94 -17.26 1.14
N PRO A 38 6.39 -16.83 -0.05
CA PRO A 38 6.33 -17.66 -1.24
C PRO A 38 7.07 -18.98 -1.02
N ASN A 39 6.63 -20.05 -1.68
CA ASN A 39 7.31 -21.36 -1.65
C ASN A 39 8.76 -21.31 -2.20
N ASP A 40 9.15 -20.24 -2.91
CA ASP A 40 10.47 -20.02 -3.55
C ASP A 40 11.43 -19.17 -2.70
N ASP A 41 11.20 -19.02 -1.39
CA ASP A 41 11.99 -18.21 -0.42
C ASP A 41 12.18 -16.71 -0.79
N ARG A 42 11.70 -16.26 -1.96
CA ARG A 42 11.95 -14.92 -2.52
C ARG A 42 10.68 -14.31 -3.10
N ILE A 43 10.52 -13.01 -2.87
CA ILE A 43 9.47 -12.20 -3.48
C ILE A 43 9.92 -11.77 -4.88
N ARG A 44 9.10 -12.09 -5.89
CA ARG A 44 9.21 -11.61 -7.27
C ARG A 44 7.89 -10.97 -7.62
N GLY A 45 7.80 -9.66 -7.46
CA GLY A 45 6.54 -8.94 -7.57
C GLY A 45 6.66 -7.59 -8.28
N VAL A 46 5.50 -7.00 -8.53
CA VAL A 46 5.35 -5.69 -9.20
C VAL A 46 4.54 -4.74 -8.33
N ASN A 47 4.66 -3.43 -8.59
CA ASN A 47 3.78 -2.43 -7.97
C ASN A 47 2.57 -2.20 -8.88
N LEU A 48 1.38 -2.11 -8.28
CA LEU A 48 0.17 -1.64 -8.97
C LEU A 48 0.16 -0.10 -8.96
N GLY A 49 1.15 0.49 -9.64
CA GLY A 49 1.33 1.94 -9.71
C GLY A 49 0.16 2.63 -10.40
N SER A 50 -0.11 3.87 -10.01
CA SER A 50 -1.25 4.66 -10.49
C SER A 50 -2.64 4.09 -10.21
N GLN A 51 -2.81 2.95 -9.54
CA GLN A 51 -4.14 2.45 -9.20
C GLN A 51 -4.85 3.39 -8.21
N PHE A 52 -4.35 3.54 -6.97
CA PHE A 52 -4.99 4.37 -5.93
C PHE A 52 -4.25 5.67 -5.60
N ILE A 53 -3.04 5.85 -6.16
CA ILE A 53 -2.29 7.11 -6.14
C ILE A 53 -1.85 7.34 -7.58
N ILE A 54 -2.57 8.17 -8.33
CA ILE A 54 -2.29 8.39 -9.74
C ILE A 54 -1.10 9.33 -9.91
N GLU A 55 -0.11 8.89 -10.68
CA GLU A 55 1.04 9.69 -11.06
C GLU A 55 1.01 9.95 -12.56
N ARG A 56 1.02 11.24 -12.94
CA ARG A 56 0.85 11.68 -14.34
C ARG A 56 1.85 11.03 -15.29
N TRP A 57 3.08 10.77 -14.86
CA TRP A 57 4.11 10.17 -15.71
C TRP A 57 3.84 8.69 -16.05
N MET A 58 3.04 7.98 -15.24
CA MET A 58 2.60 6.61 -15.53
C MET A 58 1.25 6.56 -16.26
N ALA A 59 0.35 7.49 -15.95
CA ALA A 59 -1.05 7.45 -16.35
C ALA A 59 -1.50 8.74 -17.08
N GLU A 60 -0.67 9.28 -17.96
CA GLU A 60 -0.89 10.58 -18.63
C GLU A 60 -2.24 10.65 -19.37
N GLU A 61 -2.59 9.58 -20.10
CA GLU A 61 -3.86 9.52 -20.83
C GLU A 61 -5.06 9.48 -19.88
N SER A 62 -4.99 8.70 -18.81
CA SER A 62 -6.05 8.68 -17.79
C SER A 62 -6.20 10.06 -17.15
N TRP A 63 -5.08 10.67 -16.73
CA TRP A 63 -5.05 12.01 -16.14
C TRP A 63 -5.69 13.07 -17.06
N LYS A 64 -5.42 12.98 -18.36
CA LYS A 64 -6.04 13.85 -19.37
C LYS A 64 -7.55 13.60 -19.47
N ASN A 65 -7.97 12.34 -19.56
CA ASN A 65 -9.37 11.95 -19.69
C ASN A 65 -10.21 12.28 -18.44
N MET A 66 -9.57 12.36 -17.28
CA MET A 66 -10.18 12.82 -16.03
C MET A 66 -10.43 14.34 -15.99
N GLY A 67 -9.90 15.10 -16.96
CA GLY A 67 -9.94 16.56 -16.96
C GLY A 67 -8.89 17.20 -16.07
N CYS A 68 -7.88 16.44 -15.63
CA CYS A 68 -6.88 16.88 -14.68
C CYS A 68 -5.63 17.53 -15.32
N SER A 69 -5.55 17.67 -16.65
CA SER A 69 -4.33 18.10 -17.36
C SER A 69 -3.73 19.42 -16.89
N ALA A 70 -4.54 20.33 -16.34
CA ALA A 70 -4.09 21.62 -15.81
C ALA A 70 -3.42 21.52 -14.43
N TYR A 71 -3.43 20.34 -13.81
CA TYR A 71 -3.00 20.12 -12.43
C TYR A 71 -1.86 19.10 -12.35
N ASN A 72 -1.07 19.22 -11.28
CA ASN A 72 0.15 18.44 -11.08
C ASN A 72 0.00 17.28 -10.10
N ASP A 73 -1.08 17.27 -9.32
CA ASP A 73 -1.35 16.27 -8.28
C ASP A 73 -2.87 16.09 -8.07
N GLU A 74 -3.25 15.03 -7.36
CA GLU A 74 -4.64 14.69 -7.07
C GLU A 74 -5.36 15.81 -6.34
N TRP A 75 -4.70 16.44 -5.37
CA TRP A 75 -5.30 17.50 -4.57
C TRP A 75 -5.70 18.70 -5.42
N ALA A 76 -4.76 19.20 -6.22
CA ALA A 76 -4.98 20.32 -7.13
C ALA A 76 -6.04 19.95 -8.18
N CYS A 77 -6.04 18.71 -8.68
CA CYS A 77 -7.10 18.27 -9.59
C CYS A 77 -8.47 18.31 -8.94
N VAL A 78 -8.67 17.63 -7.80
CA VAL A 78 -9.96 17.56 -7.11
C VAL A 78 -10.47 18.95 -6.77
N LYS A 79 -9.59 19.82 -6.27
CA LYS A 79 -9.93 21.22 -5.98
C LYS A 79 -10.34 21.99 -7.24
N GLY A 80 -9.64 21.77 -8.35
CA GLY A 80 -9.80 22.53 -9.58
C GLY A 80 -10.98 22.10 -10.46
N ILE A 81 -11.22 20.79 -10.59
CA ILE A 81 -12.36 20.27 -11.39
C ILE A 81 -13.65 20.16 -10.56
N GLY A 82 -13.54 20.23 -9.23
CA GLY A 82 -14.64 20.09 -8.30
C GLY A 82 -14.88 18.64 -7.87
N GLN A 83 -15.35 18.48 -6.62
CA GLN A 83 -15.42 17.19 -5.93
C GLN A 83 -16.23 16.13 -6.70
N ASP A 84 -17.44 16.45 -7.17
CA ASP A 84 -18.32 15.46 -7.80
C ASP A 84 -17.74 14.93 -9.13
N LYS A 85 -17.17 15.84 -9.94
CA LYS A 85 -16.51 15.47 -11.19
C LYS A 85 -15.26 14.64 -10.93
N ALA A 86 -14.47 15.03 -9.93
CA ALA A 86 -13.30 14.27 -9.53
C ALA A 86 -13.69 12.86 -9.07
N ASN A 87 -14.63 12.72 -8.14
CA ASN A 87 -15.07 11.41 -7.65
C ASN A 87 -15.53 10.49 -8.79
N ALA A 88 -16.31 11.01 -9.75
CA ALA A 88 -16.73 10.23 -10.91
C ALA A 88 -15.55 9.80 -11.80
N ALA A 89 -14.59 10.70 -12.03
CA ALA A 89 -13.40 10.43 -12.84
C ALA A 89 -12.47 9.41 -12.18
N PHE A 90 -12.18 9.57 -10.88
CA PHE A 90 -11.35 8.65 -10.11
C PHE A 90 -12.01 7.29 -9.96
N LYS A 91 -13.33 7.22 -9.72
CA LYS A 91 -14.07 5.96 -9.71
C LYS A 91 -13.92 5.20 -11.03
N LYS A 92 -14.11 5.89 -12.17
CA LYS A 92 -13.92 5.28 -13.48
C LYS A 92 -12.49 4.78 -13.66
N HIS A 93 -11.48 5.57 -13.28
CA HIS A 93 -10.08 5.17 -13.33
C HIS A 93 -9.82 3.90 -12.51
N TRP A 94 -10.28 3.84 -11.25
CA TRP A 94 -10.13 2.66 -10.39
C TRP A 94 -10.78 1.41 -10.97
N GLU A 95 -11.90 1.55 -11.68
CA GLU A 95 -12.61 0.45 -12.33
C GLU A 95 -11.94 -0.06 -13.61
N THR A 96 -11.06 0.74 -14.24
CA THR A 96 -10.51 0.42 -15.57
C THR A 96 -8.99 0.36 -15.67
N TRP A 97 -8.25 0.88 -14.69
CA TRP A 97 -6.78 1.00 -14.79
C TRP A 97 -6.06 -0.33 -14.57
N ILE A 98 -6.31 -1.01 -13.44
CA ILE A 98 -5.89 -2.39 -13.17
C ILE A 98 -7.13 -3.26 -13.04
N THR A 99 -7.18 -4.32 -13.82
CA THR A 99 -8.30 -5.26 -13.91
C THR A 99 -7.90 -6.66 -13.43
N GLU A 100 -8.87 -7.56 -13.34
CA GLU A 100 -8.59 -8.98 -13.02
C GLU A 100 -7.66 -9.63 -14.05
N ASP A 101 -7.72 -9.22 -15.31
CA ASP A 101 -6.90 -9.77 -16.38
C ASP A 101 -5.42 -9.39 -16.23
N ASP A 102 -5.13 -8.19 -15.72
CA ASP A 102 -3.76 -7.79 -15.36
C ASP A 102 -3.20 -8.68 -14.24
N ILE A 103 -4.03 -9.02 -13.24
CA ILE A 103 -3.63 -9.93 -12.15
C ILE A 103 -3.37 -11.34 -12.68
N LYS A 104 -4.20 -11.85 -13.59
CA LYS A 104 -3.98 -13.13 -14.28
C LYS A 104 -2.67 -13.11 -15.08
N GLN A 105 -2.36 -12.00 -15.73
CA GLN A 105 -1.12 -11.84 -16.49
C GLN A 105 0.10 -11.80 -15.57
N ILE A 106 0.05 -11.06 -14.46
CA ILE A 106 1.11 -11.04 -13.44
C ILE A 106 1.40 -12.47 -12.96
N ALA A 107 0.36 -13.24 -12.63
CA ALA A 107 0.49 -14.61 -12.19
C ALA A 107 1.04 -15.54 -13.28
N SER A 108 0.59 -15.39 -14.54
CA SER A 108 1.05 -16.23 -15.66
C SER A 108 2.53 -16.02 -16.01
N LEU A 109 3.09 -14.85 -15.68
CA LEU A 109 4.52 -14.54 -15.77
C LEU A 109 5.35 -15.14 -14.61
N GLY A 110 4.72 -15.86 -13.68
CA GLY A 110 5.39 -16.48 -12.53
C GLY A 110 5.74 -15.51 -11.41
N LEU A 111 5.15 -14.31 -11.40
CA LEU A 111 5.27 -13.36 -10.28
C LEU A 111 4.38 -13.83 -9.12
N ASN A 112 4.85 -13.61 -7.90
CA ASN A 112 4.25 -14.16 -6.68
C ASN A 112 3.79 -13.11 -5.67
N ALA A 113 3.92 -11.81 -6.00
CA ALA A 113 3.47 -10.74 -5.14
C ALA A 113 3.09 -9.49 -5.93
N VAL A 114 2.19 -8.70 -5.35
CA VAL A 114 1.92 -7.32 -5.76
C VAL A 114 2.08 -6.40 -4.56
N ARG A 115 2.60 -5.19 -4.81
CA ARG A 115 2.59 -4.09 -3.84
C ARG A 115 1.58 -3.06 -4.30
N ILE A 116 0.69 -2.66 -3.40
CA ILE A 116 -0.41 -1.73 -3.68
C ILE A 116 -0.13 -0.42 -2.94
N PRO A 117 0.26 0.66 -3.65
CA PRO A 117 0.32 2.00 -3.07
C PRO A 117 -1.11 2.51 -2.81
N VAL A 118 -1.35 3.03 -1.61
CA VAL A 118 -2.66 3.57 -1.20
C VAL A 118 -2.42 4.90 -0.48
N GLY A 119 -3.15 5.95 -0.87
CA GLY A 119 -3.10 7.24 -0.18
C GLY A 119 -3.83 7.20 1.15
N TYR A 120 -3.39 7.98 2.13
CA TYR A 120 -4.06 8.03 3.44
C TYR A 120 -5.53 8.47 3.31
N TRP A 121 -5.84 9.25 2.27
CA TRP A 121 -7.18 9.77 1.99
C TRP A 121 -8.21 8.73 1.57
N MET A 122 -7.77 7.51 1.24
CA MET A 122 -8.67 6.39 1.01
C MET A 122 -9.43 5.99 2.29
N TYR A 123 -8.90 6.33 3.46
CA TYR A 123 -9.66 6.25 4.70
C TYR A 123 -10.41 7.58 4.90
N GLU A 124 -11.65 7.66 4.42
CA GLU A 124 -12.38 8.92 4.32
C GLU A 124 -12.76 9.53 5.68
N ASP A 125 -12.88 8.70 6.72
CA ASP A 125 -13.21 9.11 8.09
C ASP A 125 -12.21 10.10 8.70
N ILE A 126 -10.94 10.08 8.24
CA ILE A 126 -9.89 10.97 8.77
C ILE A 126 -9.72 12.26 7.97
N ILE A 127 -10.49 12.44 6.89
CA ILE A 127 -10.36 13.59 6.00
C ILE A 127 -11.06 14.80 6.58
N GLN A 128 -10.31 15.90 6.66
CA GLN A 128 -10.79 17.13 7.29
C GLN A 128 -11.54 18.04 6.31
N LYS A 129 -12.35 18.95 6.87
CA LYS A 129 -13.01 19.99 6.07
C LYS A 129 -11.95 20.88 5.42
N GLY A 130 -12.09 21.09 4.11
CA GLY A 130 -11.13 21.87 3.31
C GLY A 130 -10.06 21.02 2.65
N GLU A 131 -10.08 19.71 2.86
CA GLU A 131 -9.26 18.76 2.10
C GLU A 131 -9.93 18.30 0.82
N TYR A 132 -9.14 18.23 -0.26
CA TYR A 132 -9.60 17.94 -1.61
C TYR A 132 -8.99 16.64 -2.09
N TRP A 133 -9.57 15.52 -1.67
CA TRP A 133 -9.15 14.18 -2.10
C TRP A 133 -10.27 13.47 -2.84
N PRO A 134 -9.95 12.53 -3.76
CA PRO A 134 -10.95 11.67 -4.35
C PRO A 134 -11.69 10.86 -3.28
N ARG A 135 -12.99 10.66 -3.46
CA ARG A 135 -13.86 9.90 -2.55
C ARG A 135 -14.65 8.83 -3.29
N GLY A 136 -15.13 7.82 -2.56
CA GLY A 136 -15.80 6.63 -3.04
C GLY A 136 -14.86 5.47 -3.36
N GLY A 137 -13.64 5.48 -2.82
CA GLY A 137 -12.61 4.49 -3.11
C GLY A 137 -12.68 3.23 -2.23
N ILE A 138 -13.20 3.35 -1.02
CA ILE A 138 -13.45 2.23 -0.09
C ILE A 138 -14.93 2.25 0.28
N TRP A 139 -15.61 1.11 0.10
CA TRP A 139 -16.99 0.94 0.56
C TRP A 139 -16.98 0.75 2.09
N HIS A 140 -17.53 1.72 2.82
CA HIS A 140 -17.86 1.55 4.23
C HIS A 140 -19.27 0.97 4.32
N ASN A 141 -19.39 -0.27 4.80
CA ASN A 141 -20.67 -0.88 5.18
C ASN A 141 -21.05 -0.48 6.60
#